data_AF-A0A917XZR6-F1
#
_entry.id   AF-A0A917XZR6-F1
#
_cell.length_a   1.000
_cell.length_b   1.000
_cell.length_c   1.000
_cell.angle_alpha   90.00
_cell.angle_beta   90.00
_cell.angle_gamma   90.00
#
_symmetry.space_group_name_H-M   'P 1'
#
loop_
_entity.id
_entity.type
_entity.pdbx_description
1 polymer ?
#
loop_
_entity_poly.entity_id
_entity_poly.type
_entity_poly.pdbx_seq_one_letter_code
_entity_poly.pdbx_strand_id
1 'polypeptide(L)'
;MKKYIIFSISFIAAFTLPQVVSGIFITVTYTPDMEVARNMGTFLSQETFIVGSDSSLLPAIFIAFLSASIAYFIPNKFTSATNNVK
;
A
#
# COMPACT_ATOMS: atom_id res chain seq x y z
N MET A 1 11.27 -12.45 -18.97
CA MET A 1 10.57 -11.15 -19.14
C MET A 1 9.04 -11.29 -19.16
N LYS A 2 8.41 -11.94 -20.15
CA LYS A 2 6.92 -11.99 -20.27
C LYS A 2 6.18 -12.57 -19.05
N LYS A 3 6.67 -13.69 -18.49
CA LYS A 3 6.05 -14.33 -17.30
C LYS A 3 6.10 -13.45 -16.04
N TYR A 4 7.19 -12.69 -15.88
CA TYR A 4 7.34 -11.75 -14.77
C TYR A 4 6.34 -10.59 -14.88
N ILE A 5 6.19 -10.02 -16.07
CA ILE A 5 5.24 -8.92 -16.31
C ILE A 5 3.80 -9.34 -15.99
N ILE A 6 3.38 -10.54 -16.45
CA ILE A 6 2.03 -11.06 -16.17
C ILE A 6 1.83 -11.23 -14.65
N PHE A 7 2.80 -11.82 -13.96
CA PHE A 7 2.76 -11.97 -12.50
C PHE A 7 2.69 -10.62 -11.77
N SER A 8 3.53 -9.66 -12.14
CA SER A 8 3.55 -8.33 -11.51
C SER A 8 2.22 -7.59 -11.69
N ILE A 9 1.61 -7.67 -12.88
CA ILE A 9 0.30 -7.05 -13.13
C ILE A 9 -0.78 -7.71 -12.26
N SER A 10 -0.81 -9.04 -12.19
CA SER A 10 -1.75 -9.77 -11.31
C SER A 10 -1.53 -9.43 -9.84
N PHE A 11 -0.27 -9.31 -9.43
CA PHE A 11 0.09 -8.94 -8.05
C PHE A 11 -0.37 -7.53 -7.69
N ILE A 12 -0.14 -6.54 -8.57
CA ILE A 12 -0.58 -5.16 -8.35
C ILE A 12 -2.11 -5.12 -8.23
N ALA A 13 -2.84 -5.80 -9.13
CA ALA A 13 -4.30 -5.86 -9.05
C ALA A 13 -4.78 -6.47 -7.71
N ALA A 14 -4.16 -7.57 -7.28
CA ALA A 14 -4.47 -8.20 -6.00
C ALA A 14 -4.05 -7.35 -4.78
N PHE A 15 -3.02 -6.52 -4.90
CA PHE A 15 -2.56 -5.60 -3.85
C PHE A 15 -3.49 -4.38 -3.71
N THR A 16 -3.98 -3.84 -4.81
CA THR A 16 -4.86 -2.64 -4.80
C THR A 16 -6.24 -2.94 -4.23
N LEU A 17 -6.81 -4.12 -4.50
CA LEU A 17 -8.13 -4.51 -3.99
C LEU A 17 -8.29 -4.34 -2.46
N PRO A 18 -7.44 -4.96 -1.60
CA PRO A 18 -7.53 -4.79 -0.16
C PRO A 18 -7.19 -3.38 0.31
N GLN A 19 -6.36 -2.62 -0.42
CA GLN A 19 -6.09 -1.21 -0.11
C GLN A 19 -7.37 -0.36 -0.23
N VAL A 20 -8.13 -0.55 -1.30
CA VAL A 20 -9.41 0.16 -1.51
C VAL A 20 -10.43 -0.24 -0.44
N VAL A 21 -10.57 -1.54 -0.17
CA VAL A 21 -11.49 -2.03 0.86
C VAL A 21 -11.12 -1.51 2.24
N SER A 22 -9.83 -1.52 2.59
CA SER A 22 -9.32 -0.97 3.86
C SER A 22 -9.60 0.53 3.97
N GLY A 23 -9.35 1.29 2.89
CA GLY A 23 -9.65 2.72 2.85
C GLY A 23 -11.12 3.01 3.11
N ILE A 24 -12.02 2.30 2.43
CA ILE A 24 -13.48 2.41 2.67
C ILE A 24 -13.83 2.07 4.11
N PHE A 25 -13.26 0.98 4.64
CA PHE A 25 -13.52 0.55 6.01
C PHE A 25 -13.13 1.63 7.02
N ILE A 26 -11.95 2.24 6.86
CA ILE A 26 -11.50 3.34 7.73
C ILE A 26 -12.45 4.53 7.61
N THR A 27 -12.84 4.94 6.39
CA THR A 27 -13.76 6.06 6.21
C THR A 27 -15.14 5.82 6.83
N VAL A 28 -15.65 4.59 6.80
CA VAL A 28 -16.96 4.26 7.39
C VAL A 28 -16.87 4.16 8.92
N THR A 29 -15.76 3.65 9.45
CA THR A 29 -15.62 3.40 10.90
C THR A 29 -15.04 4.58 11.68
N TYR A 30 -14.37 5.51 10.99
CA TYR A 30 -13.80 6.70 11.60
C TYR A 30 -14.77 7.87 11.49
N THR A 31 -15.31 8.31 12.63
CA THR A 31 -16.03 9.59 12.71
C THR A 31 -15.01 10.69 13.00
N PRO A 32 -14.77 11.64 12.08
CA PRO A 32 -13.79 12.70 12.31
C PRO A 32 -14.30 13.67 13.38
N ASP A 33 -13.59 13.78 14.49
CA ASP A 33 -13.81 14.82 15.49
C ASP A 33 -13.22 16.15 14.99
N MET A 34 -14.10 17.02 14.52
CA MET A 34 -13.75 18.33 13.98
C MET A 34 -13.25 19.31 15.05
N GLU A 35 -13.64 19.12 16.31
CA GLU A 35 -13.24 19.99 17.41
C GLU A 35 -11.79 19.69 17.83
N VAL A 36 -11.44 18.41 17.93
CA VAL A 36 -10.06 17.95 18.18
C VAL A 36 -9.14 18.34 17.02
N ALA A 37 -9.58 18.14 15.77
CA ALA A 37 -8.80 18.52 14.58
C ALA A 37 -8.54 20.05 14.52
N ARG A 38 -9.53 20.86 14.89
CA ARG A 38 -9.41 22.33 14.92
C ARG A 38 -8.50 22.80 16.05
N ASN A 39 -8.61 22.21 17.24
CA ASN A 39 -7.78 22.56 18.39
C ASN A 39 -6.31 22.17 18.18
N MET A 40 -6.03 21.08 17.46
CA MET A 40 -4.67 20.74 17.03
C MET A 40 -4.12 21.77 16.02
N GLY A 41 -4.97 22.31 15.15
CA GLY A 41 -4.60 23.36 14.18
C GLY A 41 -4.40 24.76 14.77
N THR A 42 -4.94 25.05 15.97
CA THR A 42 -4.79 26.37 16.61
C THR A 42 -3.46 26.58 17.35
N PHE A 43 -2.72 25.51 17.66
CA PHE A 43 -1.38 25.60 18.28
C PHE A 43 -0.23 25.61 17.27
N LEU A 44 -0.49 25.26 16.01
CA LEU A 44 0.45 25.47 14.93
C LEU A 44 0.24 26.90 14.42
N SER A 45 1.31 27.69 14.35
CA SER A 45 1.34 28.95 13.61
C SER A 45 0.62 28.77 12.28
N GLN A 46 -0.05 29.81 11.78
CA GLN A 46 -0.81 29.88 10.54
C GLN A 46 0.07 29.54 9.32
N GLU A 47 0.52 28.30 9.24
CA GLU A 47 1.31 27.74 8.17
C GLU A 47 0.30 27.31 7.12
N THR A 48 0.38 28.01 6.00
CA THR A 48 -0.01 27.62 4.66
C THR A 48 -0.91 26.39 4.62
N PHE A 49 -2.19 26.58 4.26
CA PHE A 49 -3.03 25.48 3.81
C PHE A 49 -2.24 24.69 2.76
N ILE A 50 -1.77 23.50 3.12
CA ILE A 50 -1.34 22.51 2.16
C ILE A 50 -2.65 22.04 1.53
N VAL A 51 -3.08 22.75 0.48
CA VAL A 51 -4.03 22.22 -0.50
C VAL A 51 -3.40 20.93 -1.00
N GLY A 52 -3.95 19.81 -0.57
CA GLY A 52 -3.35 18.47 -0.66
C GLY A 52 -2.69 18.20 -2.01
N SER A 53 -1.39 18.44 -2.08
CA SER A 53 -0.57 18.22 -3.28
C SER A 53 0.39 17.06 -3.07
N ASP A 54 0.21 16.26 -2.02
CA ASP A 54 1.04 15.09 -1.76
C ASP A 54 0.19 13.91 -1.31
N SER A 55 -0.74 13.48 -2.16
CA SER A 55 -1.01 12.04 -2.25
C SER A 55 0.26 11.40 -2.80
N SER A 56 1.30 11.28 -1.96
CA SER A 56 2.56 10.71 -2.42
C SER A 56 2.29 9.25 -2.74
N LEU A 57 2.11 8.96 -4.03
CA LEU A 57 1.98 7.59 -4.53
C LEU A 57 3.32 6.86 -4.40
N LEU A 58 4.41 7.59 -4.17
CA LEU A 58 5.78 7.08 -4.04
C LEU A 58 5.93 5.97 -2.99
N PRO A 59 5.49 6.11 -1.73
CA PRO A 59 5.59 5.05 -0.73
C PRO A 59 4.75 3.82 -1.11
N ALA A 60 3.55 4.03 -1.66
CA ALA A 60 2.67 2.94 -2.08
C ALA A 60 3.28 2.15 -3.26
N ILE A 61 3.84 2.84 -4.25
CA ILE A 61 4.53 2.23 -5.39
C ILE A 61 5.78 1.47 -4.92
N PHE A 62 6.56 2.06 -4.00
CA PHE A 62 7.75 1.41 -3.44
C PHE A 62 7.40 0.11 -2.72
N ILE A 63 6.38 0.13 -1.86
CA ILE A 63 5.93 -1.08 -1.14
C ILE A 63 5.36 -2.10 -2.10
N ALA A 64 4.58 -1.68 -3.11
CA ALA A 64 4.05 -2.60 -4.12
C ALA A 64 5.18 -3.30 -4.90
N PHE A 65 6.24 -2.57 -5.27
CA PHE A 65 7.38 -3.13 -5.99
C PHE A 65 8.19 -4.11 -5.12
N LEU A 66 8.43 -3.76 -3.85
CA LEU A 66 9.12 -4.63 -2.91
C LEU A 66 8.33 -5.92 -2.67
N SER A 67 7.01 -5.81 -2.50
CA SER A 67 6.14 -6.95 -2.27
C SER A 67 6.05 -7.86 -3.51
N ALA A 68 5.95 -7.28 -4.71
CA ALA A 68 5.99 -8.04 -5.96
C ALA A 68 7.32 -8.80 -6.15
N SER A 69 8.44 -8.16 -5.79
CA SER A 69 9.75 -8.79 -5.85
C SER A 69 9.83 -10.00 -4.91
N ILE A 70 9.43 -9.83 -3.64
CA ILE A 70 9.42 -10.91 -2.66
C ILE A 70 8.50 -12.05 -3.11
N ALA A 71 7.28 -11.74 -3.54
CA ALA A 71 6.29 -12.72 -3.99
C ALA A 71 6.77 -13.52 -5.22
N TYR A 72 7.54 -12.91 -6.12
CA TYR A 72 8.12 -13.62 -7.27
C TYR A 72 9.23 -14.59 -6.86
N PHE A 73 10.03 -14.26 -5.84
CA PHE A 73 11.15 -15.10 -5.40
C PHE A 73 10.75 -16.20 -4.40
N ILE A 74 9.62 -16.06 -3.70
CA ILE A 74 9.11 -17.07 -2.75
C ILE A 74 8.96 -18.46 -3.41
N PRO A 75 8.26 -18.62 -4.56
CA PRO A 75 8.07 -19.95 -5.17
C PRO A 75 9.37 -20.66 -5.54
N ASN A 76 10.43 -19.91 -5.91
CA ASN A 76 11.70 -20.48 -6.32
C ASN A 76 12.45 -21.16 -5.16
N LYS A 77 12.28 -20.67 -3.92
CA LYS A 77 12.83 -21.32 -2.72
C LYS A 77 12.01 -22.52 -2.26
N PHE A 78 10.67 -22.45 -2.34
CA PHE A 78 9.80 -23.53 -1.87
C PHE A 78 9.70 -24.71 -2.84
N THR A 79 9.78 -24.48 -4.16
CA THR A 79 9.77 -25.58 -5.15
C THR A 79 11.07 -26.39 -5.12
N SER A 80 12.21 -25.73 -4.86
CA SER A 80 13.52 -26.40 -4.73
C SER A 80 13.61 -27.28 -3.48
N ALA A 81 12.91 -26.94 -2.39
CA ALA A 81 12.85 -27.77 -1.20
C ALA A 81 12.09 -29.09 -1.44
N THR A 82 11.11 -29.11 -2.34
CA THR A 82 10.33 -30.32 -2.66
C THR A 82 11.10 -31.30 -3.55
N ASN A 83 11.99 -30.81 -4.42
CA ASN A 83 12.78 -31.66 -5.33
C ASN A 83 13.98 -32.36 -4.67
N ASN A 84 14.34 -32.02 -3.43
CA ASN A 84 15.41 -32.68 -2.66
C ASN A 84 14.87 -33.73 -1.66
N VAL A 85 13.56 -34.02 -1.70
CA VAL A 85 12.88 -35.02 -0.85
C VAL A 85 12.43 -36.23 -1.68
N LYS A 86 13.02 -36.43 -2.87
CA LYS A 86 12.79 -37.62 -3.70
C LYS A 86 14.04 -38.48 -3.77
#